data_AF-A0A965WFC3-F1
#
_entry.id   AF-A0A965WFC3-F1
#
_cell.length_a   1.000
_cell.length_b   1.000
_cell.length_c   1.000
_cell.angle_alpha   90.00
_cell.angle_beta   90.00
_cell.angle_gamma   90.00
#
_symmetry.space_group_name_H-M   'P 1'
#
loop_
_entity.id
_entity.type
_entity.pdbx_description
1 polymer ?
#
loop_
_entity_poly.entity_id
_entity_poly.type
_entity_poly.pdbx_seq_one_letter_code
_entity_poly.pdbx_strand_id
1 'polypeptide(L)'
;TSHDSPPDDEVLLRLLPNAYADGVDAAEFRRYTESVLRNKKKAHAMSMRVLLKSASDGGVELDHENANAWLGAINDIRLALGVRLKVEERSHDELELLAPDDPLRGVYAVYSWLGWLQESLLQALMDDSANEVN
;
A
#
# COMPACT_ATOMS: atom_id res chain seq x y z
N THR A 1 -14.14 10.00 -17.04
CA THR A 1 -12.98 9.82 -17.94
C THR A 1 -12.90 8.36 -18.32
N SER A 2 -12.71 8.03 -19.60
CA SER A 2 -12.61 6.62 -20.03
C SER A 2 -11.27 6.03 -19.56
N HIS A 3 -11.28 4.85 -18.95
CA HIS A 3 -10.09 4.15 -18.41
C HIS A 3 -9.52 3.14 -19.44
N ASP A 4 -9.52 3.51 -20.72
CA ASP A 4 -9.22 2.56 -21.80
C ASP A 4 -7.72 2.26 -21.93
N SER A 5 -6.85 3.19 -21.52
CA SER A 5 -5.39 3.02 -21.55
C SER A 5 -4.82 2.86 -20.14
N PRO A 6 -3.75 2.08 -19.95
CA PRO A 6 -3.03 2.01 -18.67
C PRO A 6 -2.54 3.40 -18.22
N PRO A 7 -2.38 3.65 -16.91
CA PRO A 7 -1.75 4.88 -16.43
C PRO A 7 -0.30 5.02 -16.93
N ASP A 8 0.15 6.24 -17.20
CA ASP A 8 1.55 6.50 -17.59
C ASP A 8 2.53 6.41 -16.40
N ASP A 9 2.03 6.67 -15.19
CA ASP A 9 2.84 6.66 -13.98
C ASP A 9 3.05 5.23 -13.46
N GLU A 10 4.30 4.84 -13.25
CA GLU A 10 4.70 3.51 -12.78
C GLU A 10 4.07 3.10 -11.45
N VAL A 11 3.87 4.06 -10.53
CA VAL A 11 3.19 3.78 -9.26
C VAL A 11 1.73 3.45 -9.51
N LEU A 12 1.04 4.20 -10.37
CA LEU A 12 -0.34 3.90 -10.73
C LEU A 12 -0.46 2.58 -11.49
N LEU A 13 0.49 2.23 -12.36
CA LEU A 13 0.54 0.91 -13.01
C LEU A 13 0.66 -0.22 -11.98
N ARG A 14 1.52 -0.05 -10.97
CA ARG A 14 1.70 -1.05 -9.92
C ARG A 14 0.48 -1.20 -9.02
N LEU A 15 -0.23 -0.10 -8.75
CA LEU A 15 -1.44 -0.07 -7.94
C LEU A 15 -2.69 -0.53 -8.71
N LEU A 16 -2.72 -0.34 -10.02
CA LEU A 16 -3.84 -0.64 -10.91
C LEU A 16 -3.37 -1.57 -12.04
N PRO A 17 -2.93 -2.79 -11.71
CA PRO A 17 -2.34 -3.70 -12.68
C PRO A 17 -3.38 -4.17 -13.69
N ASN A 18 -2.90 -4.57 -14.87
CA ASN A 18 -3.73 -5.25 -15.85
C ASN A 18 -4.09 -6.64 -15.33
N ALA A 19 -5.38 -6.99 -15.37
CA ALA A 19 -5.84 -8.32 -14.99
C ALA A 19 -5.53 -9.40 -16.05
N TYR A 20 -5.27 -8.96 -17.29
CA TYR A 20 -4.98 -9.83 -18.43
C TYR A 20 -3.73 -9.35 -19.17
N ALA A 21 -3.04 -10.29 -19.82
CA ALA A 21 -1.88 -9.99 -20.67
C ALA A 21 -2.29 -9.36 -22.01
N ASP A 22 -3.46 -9.74 -22.53
CA ASP A 22 -4.02 -9.14 -23.74
C ASP A 22 -4.48 -7.69 -23.47
N GLY A 23 -4.10 -6.78 -24.37
CA GLY A 23 -4.34 -5.35 -24.21
C GLY A 23 -5.81 -4.95 -24.34
N VAL A 24 -6.57 -5.65 -25.18
CA VAL A 24 -8.00 -5.38 -25.42
C VAL A 24 -8.80 -5.87 -24.21
N ASP A 25 -8.56 -7.12 -23.79
CA ASP A 25 -9.23 -7.69 -22.61
C ASP A 25 -8.89 -6.90 -21.34
N ALA A 26 -7.63 -6.47 -21.19
CA ALA A 26 -7.21 -5.62 -20.08
C ALA A 26 -7.91 -4.24 -20.10
N ALA A 27 -8.08 -3.63 -21.28
CA ALA A 27 -8.79 -2.36 -21.41
C ALA A 27 -10.27 -2.49 -21.05
N GLU A 28 -10.94 -3.54 -21.53
CA GLU A 28 -12.33 -3.81 -21.20
C GLU A 28 -12.49 -4.04 -19.68
N PHE A 29 -11.62 -4.85 -19.07
CA PHE A 29 -11.64 -5.09 -17.64
C PHE A 29 -11.43 -3.80 -16.83
N ARG A 30 -10.45 -2.97 -17.20
CA ARG A 30 -10.20 -1.66 -16.54
C ARG A 30 -11.44 -0.77 -16.61
N ARG A 31 -12.08 -0.70 -17.78
CA ARG A 31 -13.27 0.13 -18.00
C ARG A 31 -14.38 -0.15 -16.97
N TYR A 32 -14.55 -1.41 -16.58
CA TYR A 32 -15.58 -1.81 -15.62
C TYR A 32 -15.12 -1.81 -14.15
N THR A 33 -13.84 -1.99 -13.87
CA THR A 33 -13.38 -2.29 -12.50
C THR A 33 -12.47 -1.24 -11.87
N GLU A 34 -11.77 -0.42 -12.67
CA GLU A 34 -10.74 0.48 -12.16
C GLU A 34 -11.30 1.53 -11.20
N SER A 35 -12.51 2.04 -11.48
CA SER A 35 -13.18 3.01 -10.62
C SER A 35 -13.48 2.44 -9.23
N VAL A 36 -13.93 1.18 -9.16
CA VAL A 36 -14.19 0.47 -7.90
C VAL A 36 -12.90 0.25 -7.14
N LEU A 37 -11.83 -0.19 -7.83
CA LEU A 37 -10.52 -0.40 -7.21
C LEU A 37 -9.95 0.91 -6.66
N ARG A 38 -9.98 1.99 -7.44
CA ARG A 38 -9.54 3.33 -7.00
C ARG A 38 -10.32 3.81 -5.77
N ASN A 39 -11.64 3.61 -5.75
CA ASN A 39 -12.47 3.98 -4.62
C ASN A 39 -12.11 3.18 -3.36
N LYS A 40 -11.86 1.87 -3.48
CA LYS A 40 -11.40 1.03 -2.36
C LYS A 40 -10.07 1.52 -1.78
N LYS A 41 -9.07 1.77 -2.64
CA LYS A 41 -7.76 2.31 -2.21
C LYS A 41 -7.89 3.67 -1.53
N LYS A 42 -8.71 4.56 -2.10
CA LYS A 42 -9.01 5.87 -1.51
C LYS A 42 -9.69 5.74 -0.15
N ALA A 43 -10.63 4.81 0.00
CA ALA A 43 -11.32 4.56 1.26
C ALA A 43 -10.36 4.10 2.35
N HIS A 44 -9.46 3.15 2.05
CA HIS A 44 -8.41 2.70 2.97
C HIS A 44 -7.53 3.88 3.44
N ALA A 45 -6.99 4.66 2.50
CA ALA A 45 -6.16 5.82 2.81
C ALA A 45 -6.92 6.88 3.63
N MET A 46 -8.22 7.06 3.37
CA MET A 46 -9.05 7.99 4.12
C MET A 46 -9.33 7.52 5.55
N SER A 47 -9.63 6.24 5.76
CA SER A 47 -9.80 5.65 7.10
C SER A 47 -8.55 5.90 7.95
N MET A 48 -7.37 5.55 7.42
CA MET A 48 -6.09 5.78 8.09
C MET A 48 -5.87 7.27 8.41
N ARG A 49 -6.12 8.16 7.43
CA ARG A 49 -5.98 9.61 7.64
C ARG A 49 -6.93 10.15 8.70
N VAL A 50 -8.18 9.69 8.75
CA VAL A 50 -9.18 10.16 9.72
C VAL A 50 -8.74 9.76 11.13
N LEU A 51 -8.38 8.50 11.33
CA LEU A 51 -7.96 7.97 12.63
C LEU A 51 -6.68 8.62 13.15
N LEU A 52 -5.68 8.81 12.27
CA LEU A 52 -4.45 9.53 12.62
C LEU A 52 -4.73 10.98 13.03
N LYS A 53 -5.73 11.64 12.44
CA LYS A 53 -6.09 13.02 12.77
C LYS A 53 -6.93 13.15 14.04
N SER A 54 -7.64 12.10 14.43
CA SER A 54 -8.42 12.08 15.67
C SER A 54 -7.61 11.62 16.89
N ALA A 55 -6.43 11.02 16.67
CA ALA A 55 -5.53 10.61 17.75
C ALA A 55 -5.06 11.82 18.57
N SER A 56 -5.43 11.88 19.85
CA SER A 56 -5.13 13.00 20.75
C SER A 56 -3.82 12.82 21.52
N ASP A 57 -3.39 11.58 21.75
CA ASP A 57 -2.19 11.20 22.51
C ASP A 57 -1.15 10.44 21.67
N GLY A 58 -1.37 10.39 20.35
CA GLY A 58 -0.52 9.65 19.42
C GLY A 58 -0.85 8.15 19.32
N GLY A 59 -1.80 7.65 20.11
CA GLY A 59 -2.35 6.30 19.99
C GLY A 59 -3.49 6.24 18.98
N VAL A 60 -3.58 5.14 18.24
CA VAL A 60 -4.75 4.81 17.41
C VAL A 60 -5.21 3.42 17.80
N GLU A 61 -6.45 3.33 18.29
CA GLU A 61 -7.13 2.05 18.49
C GLU A 61 -7.83 1.64 17.19
N LEU A 62 -7.65 0.37 16.81
CA LEU A 62 -8.21 -0.20 15.60
C LEU A 62 -9.11 -1.37 15.97
N ASP A 63 -10.35 -1.34 15.50
CA ASP A 63 -11.16 -2.56 15.40
C ASP A 63 -10.71 -3.40 14.19
N HIS A 64 -11.28 -4.60 14.06
CA HIS A 64 -10.92 -5.53 13.00
C HIS A 64 -11.14 -4.95 11.58
N GLU A 65 -12.19 -4.16 11.38
CA GLU A 65 -12.49 -3.54 10.08
C GLU A 65 -11.44 -2.47 9.72
N ASN A 66 -11.13 -1.57 10.66
CA ASN A 66 -10.14 -0.52 10.48
C ASN A 66 -8.73 -1.10 10.37
N ALA A 67 -8.40 -2.17 11.10
CA ALA A 67 -7.13 -2.88 10.96
C ALA A 67 -6.95 -3.42 9.53
N ASN A 68 -7.98 -4.05 8.95
CA ASN A 68 -7.94 -4.49 7.55
C ASN A 68 -7.82 -3.33 6.55
N ALA A 69 -8.52 -2.22 6.79
CA ALA A 69 -8.39 -1.01 5.98
C ALA A 69 -6.96 -0.42 6.05
N TRP A 70 -6.35 -0.41 7.24
CA TRP A 70 -4.98 0.03 7.46
C TRP A 70 -3.96 -0.88 6.77
N LEU A 71 -4.11 -2.21 6.84
CA LEU A 71 -3.28 -3.13 6.08
C LEU A 71 -3.30 -2.83 4.58
N GLY A 72 -4.49 -2.57 4.02
CA GLY A 72 -4.66 -2.16 2.63
C GLY A 72 -3.96 -0.83 2.31
N ALA A 73 -4.14 0.18 3.17
CA ALA A 73 -3.51 1.50 2.99
C ALA A 73 -1.98 1.43 3.07
N ILE A 74 -1.44 0.75 4.09
CA ILE A 74 0.00 0.56 4.30
C ILE A 74 0.60 -0.18 3.11
N ASN A 75 -0.05 -1.26 2.65
CA ASN A 75 0.41 -2.00 1.48
C ASN A 75 0.45 -1.11 0.22
N ASP A 76 -0.60 -0.33 -0.04
CA ASP A 76 -0.63 0.58 -1.20
C ASP A 76 0.48 1.64 -1.15
N ILE A 77 0.77 2.19 0.04
CA ILE A 77 1.90 3.12 0.22
C ILE A 77 3.22 2.39 0.00
N ARG A 78 3.41 1.19 0.56
CA ARG A 78 4.63 0.41 0.36
C ARG A 78 4.87 0.08 -1.09
N LEU A 79 3.83 -0.29 -1.85
CA LEU A 79 3.94 -0.52 -3.29
C LEU A 79 4.38 0.74 -4.03
N ALA A 80 3.79 1.90 -3.71
CA ALA A 80 4.17 3.17 -4.30
C ALA A 80 5.64 3.53 -3.99
N LEU A 81 6.06 3.38 -2.75
CA LEU A 81 7.45 3.64 -2.34
C LEU A 81 8.42 2.65 -2.98
N GLY A 82 8.06 1.36 -3.06
CA GLY A 82 8.88 0.31 -3.66
C GLY A 82 9.16 0.57 -5.14
N VAL A 83 8.17 1.05 -5.90
CA VAL A 83 8.37 1.49 -7.29
C VAL A 83 9.36 2.65 -7.37
N ARG A 84 9.19 3.69 -6.54
CA ARG A 84 10.12 4.84 -6.52
C ARG A 84 11.53 4.47 -6.09
N LEU A 85 11.66 3.47 -5.22
CA LEU A 85 12.93 2.90 -4.78
C LEU A 85 13.53 1.90 -5.77
N LYS A 86 12.77 1.49 -6.80
CA LYS A 86 13.14 0.45 -7.77
C LYS A 86 13.58 -0.86 -7.10
N VAL A 87 12.81 -1.32 -6.11
CA VAL A 87 13.13 -2.55 -5.34
C VAL A 87 13.19 -3.84 -6.17
N GLU A 88 12.69 -3.81 -7.42
CA GLU A 88 12.82 -4.92 -8.37
C GLU A 88 14.17 -4.94 -9.09
N GLU A 89 14.83 -3.77 -9.19
CA GLU A 89 16.14 -3.60 -9.84
C GLU A 89 17.28 -3.54 -8.81
N ARG A 90 16.98 -3.08 -7.59
CA ARG A 90 17.96 -2.82 -6.53
C ARG A 90 17.85 -3.83 -5.41
N SER A 91 19.01 -4.29 -4.93
CA SER A 91 19.05 -5.18 -3.77
C SER A 91 18.77 -4.43 -2.47
N HIS A 92 18.43 -5.18 -1.42
CA HIS A 92 18.26 -4.62 -0.07
C HIS A 92 19.56 -3.95 0.42
N ASP A 93 20.70 -4.64 0.29
CA ASP A 93 22.00 -4.13 0.70
C ASP A 93 22.36 -2.80 0.00
N GLU A 94 22.04 -2.67 -1.29
CA GLU A 94 22.22 -1.42 -2.04
C GLU A 94 21.36 -0.26 -1.53
N LEU A 95 20.18 -0.55 -1.00
CA LEU A 95 19.26 0.46 -0.44
C LEU A 95 19.67 0.83 0.99
N GLU A 96 20.19 -0.11 1.76
CA GLU A 96 20.73 0.15 3.11
C GLU A 96 21.98 1.02 3.09
N LEU A 97 22.82 0.85 2.07
CA LEU A 97 24.09 1.57 1.90
C LEU A 97 23.94 2.91 1.16
N LEU A 98 22.71 3.41 0.98
CA LEU A 98 22.47 4.74 0.43
C LEU A 98 23.23 5.82 1.20
N ALA A 99 23.84 6.75 0.46
CA ALA A 99 24.59 7.86 1.03
C ALA A 99 23.70 8.71 1.96
N PRO A 100 24.23 9.31 3.04
CA PRO A 100 23.43 10.10 3.98
C PRO A 100 22.62 11.24 3.36
N ASP A 101 23.12 11.81 2.26
CA ASP A 101 22.51 12.90 1.49
C ASP A 101 21.66 12.42 0.30
N ASP A 102 21.56 11.10 0.07
CA ASP A 102 20.72 10.55 -0.98
C ASP A 102 19.23 10.80 -0.64
N PRO A 103 18.45 11.45 -1.52
CA PRO A 103 17.04 11.75 -1.27
C PRO A 103 16.18 10.48 -1.05
N LEU A 104 16.58 9.34 -1.61
CA LEU A 104 15.88 8.06 -1.44
C LEU A 104 16.14 7.41 -0.09
N ARG A 105 17.15 7.83 0.67
CA ARG A 105 17.45 7.26 1.98
C ARG A 105 16.29 7.44 2.96
N GLY A 106 15.67 8.62 2.95
CA GLY A 106 14.46 8.89 3.76
C GLY A 106 13.26 8.07 3.29
N VAL A 107 13.11 7.91 1.97
CA VAL A 107 12.04 7.10 1.36
C VAL A 107 12.18 5.63 1.77
N TYR A 108 13.40 5.11 1.72
CA TYR A 108 13.71 3.74 2.13
C TYR A 108 13.44 3.52 3.62
N ALA A 109 13.81 4.47 4.49
CA ALA A 109 13.51 4.38 5.91
C ALA A 109 12.00 4.26 6.19
N VAL A 110 11.17 5.06 5.51
CA VAL A 110 9.70 4.97 5.63
C VAL A 110 9.18 3.65 5.07
N TYR A 111 9.68 3.21 3.91
CA TYR A 111 9.29 1.92 3.30
C TYR A 111 9.57 0.74 4.23
N SER A 112 10.74 0.68 4.84
CA SER A 112 11.15 -0.37 5.77
C SER A 112 10.34 -0.32 7.06
N TRP A 113 10.12 0.88 7.62
CA TRP A 113 9.28 1.05 8.81
C TRP A 113 7.83 0.61 8.57
N LEU A 114 7.24 0.95 7.43
CA LEU A 114 5.90 0.48 7.05
C LEU A 114 5.85 -1.04 6.88
N GLY A 115 6.94 -1.66 6.42
CA GLY A 115 7.04 -3.12 6.36
C GLY A 115 6.96 -3.78 7.73
N TRP A 116 7.74 -3.27 8.68
CA TRP A 116 7.65 -3.70 10.07
C TRP A 116 6.27 -3.46 10.67
N LEU A 117 5.70 -2.27 10.48
CA LEU A 117 4.37 -1.92 11.00
C LEU A 117 3.26 -2.85 10.45
N GLN A 118 3.31 -3.17 9.16
CA GLN A 118 2.35 -4.08 8.53
C GLN A 118 2.46 -5.49 9.12
N GLU A 119 3.68 -5.99 9.32
CA GLU A 119 3.93 -7.28 9.95
C GLU A 119 3.40 -7.32 11.39
N SER A 120 3.67 -6.30 12.19
CA SER A 120 3.14 -6.20 13.56
C SER A 120 1.62 -6.18 13.62
N LEU A 121 0.96 -5.48 12.68
CA LEU A 121 -0.50 -5.44 12.61
C LEU A 121 -1.10 -6.78 12.18
N LEU A 122 -0.44 -7.49 11.24
CA LEU A 122 -0.85 -8.86 10.85
C LEU A 122 -0.75 -9.82 12.03
N GLN A 123 0.35 -9.79 12.78
CA GLN A 123 0.55 -10.64 13.97
C GLN A 123 -0.55 -10.39 15.01
N ALA A 124 -0.85 -9.12 15.31
CA ALA A 124 -1.91 -8.77 16.25
C ALA A 124 -3.29 -9.34 15.84
N LEU A 125 -3.62 -9.29 14.55
CA LEU A 125 -4.88 -9.86 14.03
C LEU A 125 -4.90 -11.39 14.07
N MET A 126 -3.76 -12.04 13.85
CA MET A 126 -3.64 -13.50 13.94
C MET A 126 -3.81 -13.97 15.38
N ASP A 127 -3.18 -13.28 16.34
CA ASP A 127 -3.28 -13.60 17.77
C ASP A 127 -4.71 -13.43 18.29
N ASP A 128 -5.40 -12.36 17.88
CA ASP A 128 -6.82 -12.11 18.20
C ASP A 128 -7.71 -13.25 17.69
N SER A 129 -7.52 -13.65 16.43
CA SER A 129 -8.27 -14.77 15.84
C SER A 129 -8.01 -16.12 16.52
N ALA A 130 -6.79 -16.35 17.03
CA ALA A 130 -6.46 -17.55 17.79
C ALA A 130 -7.10 -17.56 19.19
N ASN A 131 -7.36 -16.38 19.74
CA ASN A 131 -7.99 -16.20 21.05
C ASN A 131 -9.52 -16.31 20.99
N GLU A 132 -10.17 -15.96 19.88
CA GLU A 132 -11.62 -16.15 19.68
C GLU A 132 -12.04 -17.63 19.48
N VAL A 133 -11.10 -18.51 19.11
CA VAL A 133 -11.35 -19.93 18.81
C VAL A 133 -11.14 -20.84 20.03
N ASN A 134 -10.66 -20.31 21.15
CA ASN A 134 -10.48 -21.01 22.43
C ASN A 134 -11.52 -20.59 23.49
#